data_AF-A0A969CVG8-F1
#
_entry.id   AF-A0A969CVG8-F1
#
_cell.length_a   1.000
_cell.length_b   1.000
_cell.length_c   1.000
_cell.angle_alpha   90.00
_cell.angle_beta   90.00
_cell.angle_gamma   90.00
#
_symmetry.space_group_name_H-M   'P 1'
#
loop_
_entity.id
_entity.type
_entity.pdbx_description
1 polymer ?
#
loop_
_entity_poly.entity_id
_entity_poly.type
_entity_poly.pdbx_seq_one_letter_code
_entity_poly.pdbx_strand_id
1 'polypeptide(L)'
;MSSQQKILVIGGNGVTGKLIVRDLLEHLPNVQIDIGSRSSKKPTIISNRTNKIKIDINNEATAKQIIKNYNLVILSIGPFSSFGDRPHKICTQAGVDCLDINDEISAAKEIFQLDRFAREREVKILTGMGMCPGLTTLLLLSLLQKMPPGKKSLHLRLCFAKNPEVGIAAAQTALSGFRGKVTEIDNGELVLVEAQDDSEYCFPNFDRPLPTVHCPSVDAWNFSLHPPVDLSQIAKLDLKIYTEGMSSETVKL
;
A
#
# COMPACT_ATOMS: atom_id res chain seq x y z
N MET A 1 29.43 -15.81 14.21
CA MET A 1 29.46 -14.91 13.03
C MET A 1 28.04 -14.49 12.76
N SER A 2 27.69 -13.20 12.91
CA SER A 2 26.37 -12.72 12.49
C SER A 2 26.31 -12.85 10.97
N SER A 3 25.37 -13.64 10.44
CA SER A 3 25.10 -13.65 9.00
C SER A 3 24.75 -12.24 8.53
N GLN A 4 25.28 -11.83 7.37
CA GLN A 4 24.91 -10.56 6.75
C GLN A 4 23.40 -10.54 6.52
N GLN A 5 22.72 -9.47 6.95
CA GLN A 5 21.29 -9.30 6.74
C GLN A 5 20.99 -9.06 5.26
N LYS A 6 19.95 -9.71 4.74
CA LYS A 6 19.57 -9.65 3.33
C LYS A 6 18.08 -9.35 3.19
N ILE A 7 17.75 -8.34 2.38
CA ILE A 7 16.40 -7.98 2.00
C ILE A 7 16.21 -8.24 0.51
N LEU A 8 15.10 -8.88 0.12
CA LEU A 8 14.69 -9.03 -1.26
C LEU A 8 13.54 -8.07 -1.58
N VAL A 9 13.74 -7.15 -2.53
CA VAL A 9 12.67 -6.27 -3.03
C VAL A 9 12.11 -6.86 -4.32
N ILE A 10 10.97 -7.54 -4.24
CA ILE A 10 10.27 -8.08 -5.42
C ILE A 10 9.48 -6.94 -6.07
N GLY A 11 9.73 -6.70 -7.37
CA GLY A 11 9.24 -5.50 -8.05
C GLY A 11 10.18 -4.30 -7.93
N GLY A 12 11.41 -4.49 -7.41
CA GLY A 12 12.40 -3.40 -7.22
C GLY A 12 12.87 -2.68 -8.50
N ASN A 13 12.51 -3.19 -9.69
CA ASN A 13 12.74 -2.52 -10.97
C ASN A 13 11.57 -1.63 -11.43
N GLY A 14 10.43 -1.64 -10.72
CA GLY A 14 9.32 -0.73 -10.95
C GLY A 14 9.62 0.67 -10.41
N VAL A 15 8.73 1.63 -10.68
CA VAL A 15 8.89 3.03 -10.22
C VAL A 15 9.03 3.10 -8.70
N THR A 16 8.03 2.63 -7.96
CA THR A 16 8.06 2.61 -6.48
C THR A 16 9.16 1.71 -5.93
N GLY A 17 9.34 0.53 -6.53
CA GLY A 17 10.38 -0.42 -6.12
C GLY A 17 11.80 0.17 -6.19
N LYS A 18 12.10 1.01 -7.19
CA LYS A 18 13.39 1.72 -7.26
C LYS A 18 13.56 2.72 -6.13
N LEU A 19 12.50 3.44 -5.75
CA LEU A 19 12.54 4.37 -4.62
C LEU A 19 12.83 3.63 -3.32
N ILE A 20 12.13 2.51 -3.08
CA ILE A 20 12.37 1.64 -1.93
C ILE A 20 13.82 1.16 -1.90
N VAL A 21 14.35 0.65 -3.02
CA VAL A 21 15.74 0.17 -3.07
C VAL A 21 16.74 1.29 -2.78
N ARG A 22 16.53 2.50 -3.29
CA ARG A 22 17.42 3.66 -3.02
C ARG A 22 17.40 4.03 -1.54
N ASP A 23 16.21 4.14 -0.96
CA ASP A 23 16.00 4.50 0.44
C ASP A 23 16.68 3.48 1.39
N LEU A 24 16.47 2.18 1.14
CA LEU A 24 17.12 1.12 1.92
C LEU A 24 18.64 1.16 1.79
N LEU A 25 19.17 1.43 0.60
CA LEU A 25 20.62 1.54 0.42
C LEU A 25 21.20 2.73 1.19
N GLU A 26 20.48 3.85 1.24
CA GLU A 26 20.90 5.05 1.96
C GLU A 26 20.87 4.84 3.48
N HIS A 27 19.79 4.26 4.01
CA HIS A 27 19.56 4.20 5.45
C HIS A 27 20.02 2.90 6.11
N LEU A 28 20.29 1.83 5.36
CA LEU A 28 20.75 0.54 5.87
C LEU A 28 22.11 0.14 5.28
N PRO A 29 23.23 0.80 5.68
CA PRO A 29 24.54 0.61 5.05
C PRO A 29 25.10 -0.82 5.17
N ASN A 30 24.67 -1.57 6.20
CA ASN A 30 25.18 -2.91 6.51
C ASN A 30 24.28 -4.06 6.00
N VAL A 31 23.25 -3.75 5.20
CA VAL A 31 22.28 -4.73 4.69
C VAL A 31 22.46 -4.90 3.19
N GLN A 32 22.41 -6.16 2.72
CA GLN A 32 22.36 -6.47 1.29
C GLN A 32 20.93 -6.33 0.77
N ILE A 33 20.74 -5.59 -0.32
CA ILE A 33 19.43 -5.27 -0.91
C ILE A 33 19.34 -5.86 -2.31
N ASP A 34 18.78 -7.06 -2.44
CA ASP A 34 18.67 -7.74 -3.73
C ASP A 34 17.35 -7.37 -4.43
N ILE A 35 17.40 -7.25 -5.76
CA ILE A 35 16.32 -6.73 -6.60
C ILE A 35 15.67 -7.89 -7.36
N GLY A 36 14.46 -8.26 -6.94
CA GLY A 36 13.65 -9.32 -7.54
C GLY A 36 12.82 -8.82 -8.71
N SER A 37 12.95 -9.45 -9.88
CA SER A 37 12.01 -9.21 -11.00
C SER A 37 11.91 -10.40 -11.95
N ARG A 38 10.82 -10.48 -12.72
CA ARG A 38 10.64 -11.48 -13.79
C ARG A 38 11.60 -11.26 -14.97
N SER A 39 11.96 -10.00 -15.22
CA SER A 39 12.69 -9.59 -16.41
C SER A 39 14.15 -10.00 -16.37
N SER A 40 14.70 -10.36 -17.54
CA SER A 40 16.15 -10.52 -17.76
C SER A 40 16.90 -9.20 -17.91
N LYS A 41 16.23 -8.04 -17.97
CA LYS A 41 16.88 -6.72 -18.02
C LYS A 41 17.73 -6.43 -16.78
N LYS A 42 18.88 -5.77 -16.94
CA LYS A 42 19.73 -5.36 -15.81
C LYS A 42 18.95 -4.41 -14.88
N PRO A 43 19.15 -4.49 -13.55
CA PRO A 43 18.53 -3.52 -12.66
C PRO A 43 19.07 -2.13 -12.97
N THR A 44 18.21 -1.11 -12.84
CA THR A 44 18.63 0.27 -13.04
C THR A 44 19.52 0.78 -11.92
N ILE A 45 19.37 0.21 -10.71
CA ILE A 45 20.20 0.54 -9.55
C ILE A 45 21.29 -0.53 -9.47
N ILE A 46 22.54 -0.09 -9.56
CA ILE A 46 23.72 -0.95 -9.49
C ILE A 46 24.60 -0.44 -8.36
N SER A 47 24.83 -1.30 -7.38
CA SER A 47 25.75 -1.09 -6.27
C SER A 47 26.43 -2.41 -5.90
N ASN A 48 27.48 -2.35 -5.09
CA ASN A 48 28.12 -3.52 -4.50
C ASN A 48 27.22 -4.29 -3.50
N ARG A 49 26.06 -3.72 -3.11
CA ARG A 49 25.10 -4.31 -2.17
C ARG A 49 23.80 -4.78 -2.85
N THR A 50 23.74 -4.72 -4.18
CA THR A 50 22.54 -5.11 -4.94
C THR A 50 22.87 -6.22 -5.92
N ASN A 51 22.24 -7.38 -5.76
CA ASN A 51 22.20 -8.39 -6.81
C ASN A 51 20.86 -8.41 -7.51
N LYS A 52 20.88 -8.82 -8.77
CA LYS A 52 19.66 -9.05 -9.52
C LYS A 52 19.18 -10.49 -9.32
N ILE A 53 17.92 -10.65 -8.92
CA ILE A 53 17.31 -11.95 -8.69
C ILE A 53 16.16 -12.15 -9.68
N LYS A 54 16.28 -13.19 -10.51
CA LYS A 54 15.18 -13.61 -11.38
C LYS A 54 14.17 -14.38 -10.54
N ILE A 55 12.98 -13.81 -10.34
CA ILE A 55 11.91 -14.43 -9.56
C ILE A 55 10.57 -14.17 -10.23
N ASP A 56 9.77 -15.23 -10.32
CA ASP A 56 8.38 -15.19 -10.77
C ASP A 56 7.51 -15.83 -9.71
N ILE A 57 6.64 -15.02 -9.10
CA ILE A 57 5.74 -15.45 -8.02
C ILE A 57 4.67 -16.44 -8.50
N ASN A 58 4.44 -16.57 -9.81
CA ASN A 58 3.56 -17.61 -10.36
C ASN A 58 4.22 -19.00 -10.32
N ASN A 59 5.55 -19.07 -10.18
CA ASN A 59 6.26 -20.32 -9.92
C ASN A 59 6.57 -20.42 -8.42
N GLU A 60 5.54 -20.73 -7.62
CA GLU A 60 5.59 -20.72 -6.15
C GLU A 60 6.75 -21.55 -5.60
N ALA A 61 6.99 -22.74 -6.15
CA ALA A 61 8.06 -23.63 -5.71
C ALA A 61 9.44 -22.97 -5.86
N THR A 62 9.73 -22.40 -7.03
CA THR A 62 11.01 -21.72 -7.29
C THR A 62 11.13 -20.44 -6.47
N ALA A 63 10.06 -19.64 -6.39
CA ALA A 63 10.01 -18.41 -5.61
C ALA A 63 10.30 -18.70 -4.12
N LYS A 64 9.69 -19.74 -3.55
CA LYS A 64 9.94 -20.17 -2.16
C LYS A 64 11.41 -20.53 -1.92
N GLN A 65 12.03 -21.28 -2.83
CA GLN A 65 13.44 -21.67 -2.71
C GLN A 65 14.40 -20.48 -2.78
N ILE A 66 14.02 -19.42 -3.48
CA ILE A 66 14.78 -18.16 -3.52
C ILE A 66 14.57 -17.39 -2.22
N ILE A 67 13.30 -17.20 -1.82
CA ILE A 67 12.90 -16.35 -0.68
C ILE A 67 13.49 -16.82 0.63
N LYS A 68 13.59 -18.14 0.89
CA LYS A 68 14.16 -18.69 2.14
C LYS A 68 15.58 -18.23 2.47
N ASN A 69 16.31 -17.64 1.52
CA ASN A 69 17.69 -17.15 1.70
C ASN A 69 17.76 -15.67 2.10
N TYR A 70 16.62 -15.08 2.50
CA TYR A 70 16.50 -13.68 2.90
C TYR A 70 15.90 -13.57 4.30
N ASN A 71 16.16 -12.44 4.95
CA ASN A 71 15.62 -12.14 6.27
C ASN A 71 14.27 -11.41 6.18
N LEU A 72 14.05 -10.66 5.11
CA LEU A 72 12.83 -9.90 4.85
C LEU A 72 12.57 -9.83 3.35
N VAL A 73 11.29 -9.93 2.97
CA VAL A 73 10.83 -9.65 1.60
C VAL A 73 9.98 -8.39 1.58
N ILE A 74 10.32 -7.45 0.70
CA ILE A 74 9.49 -6.28 0.42
C ILE A 74 8.78 -6.49 -0.92
N LEU A 75 7.47 -6.51 -0.87
CA LEU A 75 6.59 -6.73 -2.02
C LEU A 75 6.16 -5.37 -2.60
N SER A 76 6.83 -4.97 -3.66
CA SER A 76 6.47 -3.83 -4.51
C SER A 76 5.96 -4.32 -5.87
N ILE A 77 5.14 -5.37 -5.86
CA ILE A 77 4.53 -5.94 -7.06
C ILE A 77 3.09 -5.48 -7.17
N GLY A 78 2.63 -5.17 -8.38
CA GLY A 78 1.24 -4.80 -8.57
C GLY A 78 0.77 -4.98 -10.02
N PRO A 79 -0.54 -4.79 -10.27
CA PRO A 79 -1.58 -4.52 -9.26
C PRO A 79 -1.73 -5.68 -8.27
N PHE A 80 -1.92 -5.40 -6.98
CA PHE A 80 -2.01 -6.42 -5.93
C PHE A 80 -3.23 -7.31 -6.09
N SER A 81 -4.35 -6.77 -6.58
CA SER A 81 -5.54 -7.55 -6.93
C SER A 81 -5.30 -8.65 -7.96
N SER A 82 -4.24 -8.54 -8.79
CA SER A 82 -3.86 -9.61 -9.74
C SER A 82 -3.14 -10.78 -9.07
N PHE A 83 -2.61 -10.57 -7.88
CA PHE A 83 -1.80 -11.55 -7.15
C PHE A 83 -2.49 -12.09 -5.89
N GLY A 84 -3.41 -11.32 -5.30
CA GLY A 84 -4.08 -11.68 -4.06
C GLY A 84 -3.09 -11.88 -2.92
N ASP A 85 -3.27 -12.94 -2.14
CA ASP A 85 -2.38 -13.35 -1.05
C ASP A 85 -1.14 -14.14 -1.49
N ARG A 86 -1.03 -14.52 -2.77
CA ARG A 86 -0.01 -15.45 -3.28
C ARG A 86 1.42 -15.08 -2.86
N PRO A 87 1.93 -13.86 -3.09
CA PRO A 87 3.31 -13.54 -2.72
C PRO A 87 3.55 -13.62 -1.20
N HIS A 88 2.56 -13.27 -0.38
CA HIS A 88 2.62 -13.37 1.08
C HIS A 88 2.62 -14.82 1.52
N LYS A 89 1.74 -15.64 0.95
CA LYS A 89 1.67 -17.08 1.21
C LYS A 89 2.99 -17.77 0.89
N ILE A 90 3.67 -17.40 -0.20
CA ILE A 90 5.00 -17.92 -0.53
C ILE A 90 6.03 -17.52 0.55
N CYS A 91 6.01 -16.26 1.03
CA CYS A 91 6.88 -15.80 2.10
C CYS A 91 6.65 -16.58 3.41
N THR A 92 5.38 -16.75 3.80
CA THR A 92 4.99 -17.56 4.97
C THR A 92 5.40 -19.02 4.84
N GLN A 93 5.24 -19.60 3.64
CA GLN A 93 5.72 -20.96 3.36
C GLN A 93 7.24 -21.09 3.46
N ALA A 94 7.98 -20.03 3.12
CA ALA A 94 9.43 -19.95 3.23
C ALA A 94 9.93 -19.64 4.65
N GLY A 95 9.04 -19.25 5.57
CA GLY A 95 9.41 -18.84 6.93
C GLY A 95 10.08 -17.46 6.99
N VAL A 96 9.71 -16.54 6.09
CA VAL A 96 10.33 -15.22 5.97
C VAL A 96 9.30 -14.12 6.14
N ASP A 97 9.59 -13.17 7.04
CA ASP A 97 8.78 -11.97 7.26
C ASP A 97 8.64 -11.18 5.95
N CYS A 98 7.47 -10.61 5.70
CA CYS A 98 7.26 -9.76 4.54
C CYS A 98 6.46 -8.50 4.86
N LEU A 99 6.72 -7.45 4.08
CA LEU A 99 5.90 -6.25 4.05
C LEU A 99 5.59 -5.86 2.61
N ASP A 100 4.48 -5.17 2.41
CA ASP A 100 4.05 -4.71 1.09
C ASP A 100 3.60 -3.25 1.09
N ILE A 101 3.28 -2.75 -0.10
CA ILE A 101 2.68 -1.42 -0.31
C ILE A 101 1.27 -1.53 -0.91
N ASN A 102 0.49 -2.54 -0.52
CA ASN A 102 -0.85 -2.81 -1.02
C ASN A 102 -1.82 -1.66 -0.69
N ASP A 103 -2.52 -1.20 -1.71
CA ASP A 103 -3.54 -0.16 -1.66
C ASP A 103 -4.89 -0.66 -2.18
N GLU A 104 -5.10 -1.98 -2.22
CA GLU A 104 -6.33 -2.60 -2.71
C GLU A 104 -7.03 -3.42 -1.62
N ILE A 105 -8.30 -3.09 -1.33
CA ILE A 105 -9.14 -3.78 -0.33
C ILE A 105 -9.31 -5.26 -0.67
N SER A 106 -9.44 -5.62 -1.95
CA SER A 106 -9.64 -7.01 -2.36
C SER A 106 -8.44 -7.89 -2.03
N ALA A 107 -7.22 -7.41 -2.35
CA ALA A 107 -5.99 -8.11 -1.99
C ALA A 107 -5.81 -8.15 -0.48
N ALA A 108 -6.08 -7.03 0.22
CA ALA A 108 -6.01 -6.99 1.67
C ALA A 108 -6.89 -8.07 2.33
N LYS A 109 -8.15 -8.23 1.88
CA LYS A 109 -9.05 -9.29 2.38
C LYS A 109 -8.42 -10.68 2.32
N GLU A 110 -7.76 -11.02 1.21
CA GLU A 110 -7.10 -12.33 1.05
C GLU A 110 -5.86 -12.42 1.94
N ILE A 111 -5.04 -11.36 2.01
CA ILE A 111 -3.84 -11.33 2.86
C ILE A 111 -4.18 -11.50 4.33
N PHE A 112 -5.23 -10.85 4.84
CA PHE A 112 -5.68 -10.98 6.23
C PHE A 112 -6.16 -12.40 6.58
N GLN A 113 -6.63 -13.20 5.60
CA GLN A 113 -6.96 -14.60 5.83
C GLN A 113 -5.73 -15.47 6.14
N LEU A 114 -4.52 -14.97 5.88
CA LEU A 114 -3.28 -15.65 6.23
C LEU A 114 -2.88 -15.52 7.71
N ASP A 115 -3.58 -14.74 8.55
CA ASP A 115 -3.16 -14.48 9.95
C ASP A 115 -2.86 -15.78 10.72
N ARG A 116 -3.79 -16.75 10.68
CA ARG A 116 -3.57 -18.05 11.34
C ARG A 116 -2.35 -18.78 10.78
N PHE A 117 -2.22 -18.85 9.46
CA PHE A 117 -1.10 -19.53 8.80
C PHE A 117 0.24 -18.86 9.11
N ALA A 118 0.27 -17.53 9.17
CA ALA A 118 1.44 -16.73 9.52
C ALA A 118 1.86 -16.96 10.97
N ARG A 119 0.91 -16.97 11.91
CA ARG A 119 1.16 -17.30 13.33
C ARG A 119 1.70 -18.71 13.53
N GLU A 120 1.11 -19.71 12.87
CA GLU A 120 1.59 -21.11 12.92
C GLU A 120 3.02 -21.27 12.38
N ARG A 121 3.49 -20.34 11.55
CA ARG A 121 4.85 -20.32 10.99
C ARG A 121 5.77 -19.29 11.64
N GLU A 122 5.30 -18.57 12.65
CA GLU A 122 6.04 -17.49 13.31
C GLU A 122 6.53 -16.41 12.33
N VAL A 123 5.77 -16.17 11.25
CA VAL A 123 6.04 -15.17 10.22
C VAL A 123 5.17 -13.94 10.43
N LYS A 124 5.75 -12.77 10.26
CA LYS A 124 5.03 -11.49 10.25
C LYS A 124 4.73 -11.05 8.83
N ILE A 125 3.50 -10.61 8.61
CA ILE A 125 3.05 -9.97 7.38
C ILE A 125 2.60 -8.55 7.72
N LEU A 126 3.20 -7.54 7.08
CA LEU A 126 2.77 -6.14 7.19
C LEU A 126 2.23 -5.66 5.84
N THR A 127 0.92 -5.53 5.72
CA THR A 127 0.27 -5.09 4.47
C THR A 127 -0.16 -3.63 4.53
N GLY A 128 -0.06 -2.92 3.40
CA GLY A 128 -0.42 -1.52 3.26
C GLY A 128 0.60 -0.55 3.87
N MET A 129 1.90 -0.85 3.78
CA MET A 129 2.98 0.01 4.29
C MET A 129 3.40 1.08 3.26
N GLY A 130 2.42 1.69 2.59
CA GLY A 130 2.63 2.70 1.55
C GLY A 130 2.38 4.13 2.04
N MET A 131 1.97 4.99 1.10
CA MET A 131 1.54 6.35 1.43
C MET A 131 0.09 6.36 1.93
N CYS A 132 -0.83 5.77 1.14
CA CYS A 132 -2.24 5.62 1.47
C CYS A 132 -2.75 4.27 0.94
N PRO A 133 -2.97 3.25 1.80
CA PRO A 133 -2.77 3.23 3.25
C PRO A 133 -1.27 3.20 3.64
N GLY A 134 -0.98 3.32 4.93
CA GLY A 134 0.38 3.29 5.51
C GLY A 134 0.67 4.56 6.30
N LEU A 135 1.29 5.55 5.66
CA LEU A 135 1.50 6.86 6.28
C LEU A 135 0.18 7.51 6.70
N THR A 136 -0.86 7.46 5.88
CA THR A 136 -2.21 7.94 6.23
C THR A 136 -2.77 7.21 7.45
N THR A 137 -2.63 5.88 7.51
CA THR A 137 -3.07 5.05 8.64
C THR A 137 -2.40 5.48 9.93
N LEU A 138 -1.07 5.65 9.91
CA LEU A 138 -0.30 6.09 11.08
C LEU A 138 -0.68 7.50 11.53
N LEU A 139 -0.91 8.42 10.59
CA LEU A 139 -1.37 9.78 10.88
C LEU A 139 -2.75 9.77 11.52
N LEU A 140 -3.70 9.00 10.97
CA LEU A 140 -5.05 8.87 11.54
C LEU A 140 -5.02 8.30 12.96
N LEU A 141 -4.22 7.26 13.21
CA LEU A 141 -4.05 6.69 14.55
C LEU A 141 -3.43 7.69 15.53
N SER A 142 -2.41 8.44 15.10
CA SER A 142 -1.78 9.49 15.90
C SER A 142 -2.75 10.63 16.22
N LEU A 143 -3.60 11.03 15.27
CA LEU A 143 -4.64 12.03 15.48
C LEU A 143 -5.68 11.53 16.49
N LEU A 144 -6.20 10.32 16.32
CA LEU A 144 -7.18 9.72 17.23
C LEU A 144 -6.69 9.65 18.68
N GLN A 145 -5.41 9.39 18.91
CA GLN A 145 -4.81 9.39 20.25
C GLN A 145 -4.75 10.79 20.89
N LYS A 146 -4.66 11.85 20.09
CA LYS A 146 -4.48 13.23 20.57
C LYS A 146 -5.78 14.03 20.63
N MET A 147 -6.82 13.59 19.92
CA MET A 147 -8.10 14.28 19.90
C MET A 147 -8.86 14.04 21.22
N PRO A 148 -9.64 15.03 21.69
CA PRO A 148 -10.48 14.84 22.87
C PRO A 148 -11.52 13.73 22.62
N PRO A 149 -12.11 13.11 23.65
CA PRO A 149 -13.16 12.10 23.47
C PRO A 149 -14.37 12.59 22.63
N GLY A 150 -15.17 11.64 22.13
CA GLY A 150 -16.41 11.89 21.39
C GLY A 150 -16.29 11.66 19.87
N LYS A 151 -17.43 11.62 19.17
CA LYS A 151 -17.49 11.30 17.73
C LYS A 151 -16.64 12.25 16.88
N LYS A 152 -15.84 11.69 15.97
CA LYS A 152 -14.90 12.40 15.08
C LYS A 152 -15.23 12.18 13.61
N SER A 153 -15.07 13.24 12.82
CA SER A 153 -15.05 13.15 11.36
C SER A 153 -13.60 13.26 10.90
N LEU A 154 -13.11 12.20 10.28
CA LEU A 154 -11.78 12.08 9.72
C LEU A 154 -11.90 12.18 8.20
N HIS A 155 -11.07 13.01 7.59
CA HIS A 155 -11.15 13.27 6.15
C HIS A 155 -9.76 13.13 5.54
N LEU A 156 -9.53 12.08 4.76
CA LEU A 156 -8.31 11.95 3.96
C LEU A 156 -8.46 12.74 2.67
N ARG A 157 -7.59 13.72 2.46
CA ARG A 157 -7.57 14.58 1.28
C ARG A 157 -6.19 14.51 0.65
N LEU A 158 -6.07 13.82 -0.48
CA LEU A 158 -4.80 13.65 -1.18
C LEU A 158 -4.74 14.54 -2.41
N CYS A 159 -3.63 15.25 -2.57
CA CYS A 159 -3.36 16.08 -3.73
C CYS A 159 -2.13 15.52 -4.47
N PHE A 160 -2.32 15.10 -5.71
CA PHE A 160 -1.26 14.62 -6.57
C PHE A 160 -0.86 15.69 -7.57
N ALA A 161 0.45 15.91 -7.72
CA ALA A 161 1.01 16.86 -8.69
C ALA A 161 0.75 16.43 -10.13
N LYS A 162 0.90 17.36 -11.07
CA LYS A 162 0.69 17.12 -12.49
C LYS A 162 1.79 16.21 -13.04
N ASN A 163 1.40 15.18 -13.80
CA ASN A 163 2.30 14.21 -14.42
C ASN A 163 3.29 13.54 -13.43
N PRO A 164 2.81 12.89 -12.36
CA PRO A 164 3.72 12.13 -11.51
C PRO A 164 4.34 10.98 -12.31
N GLU A 165 5.59 10.62 -12.03
CA GLU A 165 6.13 9.36 -12.54
C GLU A 165 5.36 8.22 -11.84
N VAL A 166 4.41 7.61 -12.55
CA VAL A 166 3.55 6.56 -12.02
C VAL A 166 3.83 5.25 -12.74
N GLY A 167 4.04 4.18 -11.97
CA GLY A 167 4.14 2.84 -12.54
C GLY A 167 2.78 2.36 -13.08
N ILE A 168 2.80 1.53 -14.13
CA ILE A 168 1.57 1.00 -14.77
C ILE A 168 0.61 0.39 -13.75
N ALA A 169 1.13 -0.35 -12.77
CA ALA A 169 0.31 -0.95 -11.72
C ALA A 169 -0.44 0.10 -10.87
N ALA A 170 0.24 1.15 -10.42
CA ALA A 170 -0.37 2.22 -9.66
C ALA A 170 -1.41 3.00 -10.49
N ALA A 171 -1.16 3.20 -11.79
CA ALA A 171 -2.12 3.80 -12.70
C ALA A 171 -3.38 2.93 -12.86
N GLN A 172 -3.22 1.60 -12.97
CA GLN A 172 -4.34 0.66 -13.02
C GLN A 172 -5.14 0.66 -11.71
N THR A 173 -4.47 0.67 -10.56
CA THR A 173 -5.13 0.76 -9.24
C THR A 173 -5.94 2.07 -9.14
N ALA A 174 -5.33 3.21 -9.45
CA ALA A 174 -6.01 4.50 -9.45
C ALA A 174 -7.28 4.49 -10.32
N LEU A 175 -7.17 3.97 -11.55
CA LEU A 175 -8.32 3.84 -12.45
C LEU A 175 -9.41 2.93 -11.87
N SER A 176 -9.03 1.84 -11.21
CA SER A 176 -9.98 0.92 -10.59
C SER A 176 -10.71 1.51 -9.37
N GLY A 177 -10.15 2.59 -8.79
CA GLY A 177 -10.73 3.36 -7.70
C GLY A 177 -11.86 4.29 -8.16
N PHE A 178 -11.92 4.64 -9.44
CA PHE A 178 -13.04 5.38 -10.02
C PHE A 178 -14.24 4.44 -10.20
N ARG A 179 -15.14 4.46 -9.22
CA ARG A 179 -16.34 3.62 -9.17
C ARG A 179 -17.52 4.47 -8.72
N GLY A 180 -18.70 4.14 -9.22
CA GLY A 180 -19.94 4.76 -8.71
C GLY A 180 -20.18 4.50 -7.22
N LYS A 181 -19.53 3.49 -6.62
CA LYS A 181 -19.62 3.19 -5.19
C LYS A 181 -18.27 3.05 -4.53
N VAL A 182 -18.16 3.60 -3.32
CA VAL A 182 -16.91 3.67 -2.54
C VAL A 182 -17.10 3.24 -1.10
N THR A 183 -16.04 2.69 -0.52
CA THR A 183 -16.02 2.22 0.87
C THR A 183 -15.52 3.33 1.79
N GLU A 184 -16.25 3.57 2.88
CA GLU A 184 -15.94 4.56 3.91
C GLU A 184 -16.48 4.10 5.27
N ILE A 185 -16.17 4.82 6.35
CA ILE A 185 -16.92 4.69 7.61
C ILE A 185 -17.95 5.80 7.68
N ASP A 186 -19.19 5.44 8.00
CA ASP A 186 -20.28 6.35 8.33
C ASP A 186 -20.96 5.89 9.62
N ASN A 187 -21.10 6.79 10.59
CA ASN A 187 -21.69 6.53 11.91
C ASN A 187 -21.15 5.29 12.65
N GLY A 188 -19.85 5.01 12.46
CA GLY A 188 -19.14 3.91 13.10
C GLY A 188 -19.30 2.55 12.40
N GLU A 189 -19.91 2.54 11.21
CA GLU A 189 -20.05 1.34 10.40
C GLU A 189 -19.25 1.49 9.10
N LEU A 190 -18.63 0.39 8.65
CA LEU A 190 -18.04 0.33 7.32
C LEU A 190 -19.15 0.16 6.29
N VAL A 191 -19.33 1.15 5.43
CA VAL A 191 -20.43 1.21 4.46
C VAL A 191 -19.92 1.32 3.03
N LEU A 192 -20.79 0.96 2.08
CA LEU A 192 -20.59 1.20 0.65
C LEU A 192 -21.61 2.25 0.19
N VAL A 193 -21.14 3.45 -0.15
CA VAL A 193 -21.97 4.59 -0.54
C VAL A 193 -21.76 4.97 -2.00
N GLU A 194 -22.68 5.74 -2.57
CA GLU A 194 -22.46 6.37 -3.88
C GLU A 194 -21.29 7.36 -3.79
N ALA A 195 -20.42 7.36 -4.80
CA ALA A 195 -19.32 8.31 -4.92
C ALA A 195 -19.88 9.74 -5.02
N GLN A 196 -19.28 10.65 -4.26
CA GLN A 196 -19.69 12.05 -4.18
C GLN A 196 -18.64 12.93 -4.84
N ASP A 197 -18.63 12.84 -6.17
CA ASP A 197 -17.61 13.41 -7.04
C ASP A 197 -17.89 14.89 -7.36
N ASP A 198 -19.02 15.44 -6.92
CA ASP A 198 -19.37 16.84 -7.04
C ASP A 198 -18.73 17.75 -5.97
N SER A 199 -17.92 17.18 -5.07
CA SER A 199 -17.33 17.90 -3.95
C SER A 199 -15.99 18.57 -4.26
N GLU A 200 -15.77 19.74 -3.67
CA GLU A 200 -14.52 20.49 -3.75
C GLU A 200 -13.84 20.59 -2.39
N TYR A 201 -12.51 20.74 -2.40
CA TYR A 201 -11.71 20.95 -1.19
C TYR A 201 -10.64 22.00 -1.41
N CYS A 202 -10.43 22.87 -0.41
CA CYS A 202 -9.35 23.86 -0.44
C CYS A 202 -8.08 23.25 0.15
N PHE A 203 -7.19 22.78 -0.72
CA PHE A 203 -5.90 22.24 -0.30
C PHE A 203 -4.96 23.34 0.18
N PRO A 204 -4.09 23.08 1.18
CA PRO A 204 -3.05 24.03 1.55
C PRO A 204 -2.21 24.43 0.32
N ASN A 205 -1.88 25.72 0.22
CA ASN A 205 -1.16 26.34 -0.90
C ASN A 205 -1.96 26.48 -2.22
N PHE A 206 -3.28 26.30 -2.20
CA PHE A 206 -4.16 26.65 -3.30
C PHE A 206 -5.11 27.77 -2.89
N ASP A 207 -5.25 28.79 -3.76
CA ASP A 207 -6.08 29.97 -3.49
C ASP A 207 -7.58 29.74 -3.74
N ARG A 208 -7.95 28.54 -4.21
CA ARG A 208 -9.33 28.18 -4.53
C ARG A 208 -9.63 26.73 -4.18
N PRO A 209 -10.91 26.39 -3.94
CA PRO A 209 -11.35 25.01 -3.91
C PRO A 209 -11.01 24.29 -5.22
N LEU A 210 -10.61 23.03 -5.09
CA LEU A 210 -10.32 22.14 -6.21
C LEU A 210 -11.29 20.97 -6.21
N PRO A 211 -11.72 20.49 -7.39
CA PRO A 211 -12.61 19.34 -7.48
C PRO A 211 -11.92 18.10 -6.88
N THR A 212 -12.69 17.24 -6.22
CA THR A 212 -12.16 16.01 -5.65
C THR A 212 -13.01 14.83 -6.07
N VAL A 213 -12.35 13.69 -6.30
CA VAL A 213 -13.01 12.43 -6.59
C VAL A 213 -13.09 11.62 -5.30
N HIS A 214 -14.27 11.10 -4.99
CA HIS A 214 -14.49 10.22 -3.86
C HIS A 214 -13.96 8.83 -4.21
N CYS A 215 -13.02 8.32 -3.43
CA CYS A 215 -12.37 7.03 -3.68
C CYS A 215 -12.60 6.05 -2.53
N PRO A 216 -12.54 4.72 -2.79
CA PRO A 216 -12.59 3.72 -1.74
C PRO A 216 -11.46 3.92 -0.73
N SER A 217 -11.81 4.06 0.55
CA SER A 217 -10.85 4.22 1.63
C SER A 217 -10.38 2.86 2.15
N VAL A 218 -9.16 2.47 1.79
CA VAL A 218 -8.49 1.28 2.36
C VAL A 218 -8.25 1.46 3.85
N ASP A 219 -7.94 2.68 4.30
CA ASP A 219 -7.81 3.04 5.72
C ASP A 219 -9.10 2.75 6.50
N ALA A 220 -10.26 3.14 5.95
CA ALA A 220 -11.56 2.84 6.56
C ALA A 220 -11.78 1.33 6.68
N TRP A 221 -11.47 0.58 5.63
CA TRP A 221 -11.55 -0.87 5.66
C TRP A 221 -10.58 -1.49 6.69
N ASN A 222 -9.34 -1.03 6.75
CA ASN A 222 -8.35 -1.48 7.74
C ASN A 222 -8.84 -1.20 9.18
N PHE A 223 -9.36 -0.01 9.45
CA PHE A 223 -9.90 0.34 10.77
C PHE A 223 -11.05 -0.58 11.18
N SER A 224 -11.88 -1.01 10.22
CA SER A 224 -12.97 -1.95 10.51
C SER A 224 -12.51 -3.33 10.98
N LEU A 225 -11.27 -3.71 10.69
CA LEU A 225 -10.69 -4.99 11.08
C LEU A 225 -9.88 -4.93 12.38
N HIS A 226 -9.45 -3.74 12.80
CA HIS A 226 -8.42 -3.59 13.81
C HIS A 226 -8.99 -3.12 15.17
N PRO A 227 -8.96 -3.99 16.21
CA PRO A 227 -9.58 -3.69 17.49
C PRO A 227 -8.86 -2.75 18.49
N PRO A 228 -7.87 -1.88 18.14
CA PRO A 228 -7.67 -0.68 18.96
C PRO A 228 -8.50 0.53 18.47
N VAL A 229 -9.10 0.49 17.28
CA VAL A 229 -9.95 1.60 16.80
C VAL A 229 -11.40 1.34 17.18
N ASP A 230 -11.90 2.11 18.15
CA ASP A 230 -13.32 2.12 18.49
C ASP A 230 -14.10 2.90 17.41
N LEU A 231 -14.67 2.16 16.45
CA LEU A 231 -15.41 2.75 15.34
C LEU A 231 -16.62 3.57 15.81
N SER A 232 -17.19 3.30 17.00
CA SER A 232 -18.32 4.09 17.52
C SER A 232 -17.97 5.57 17.74
N GLN A 233 -16.67 5.88 17.83
CA GLN A 233 -16.12 7.22 17.93
C GLN A 233 -15.86 7.87 16.56
N ILE A 234 -16.07 7.18 15.45
CA ILE A 234 -15.86 7.70 14.09
C ILE A 234 -17.23 7.97 13.46
N ALA A 235 -17.61 9.25 13.37
CA ALA A 235 -18.79 9.66 12.62
C ALA A 235 -18.59 9.52 11.11
N LYS A 236 -17.38 9.81 10.62
CA LYS A 236 -17.03 9.71 9.20
C LYS A 236 -15.55 9.40 9.02
N LEU A 237 -15.22 8.51 8.09
CA LEU A 237 -13.87 8.39 7.50
C LEU A 237 -13.98 8.18 5.99
N ASP A 238 -13.75 9.24 5.22
CA ASP A 238 -13.76 9.23 3.76
C ASP A 238 -12.37 9.50 3.16
N LEU A 239 -12.18 9.14 1.89
CA LEU A 239 -11.00 9.44 1.11
C LEU A 239 -11.40 10.18 -0.16
N LYS A 240 -10.87 11.38 -0.35
CA LYS A 240 -11.02 12.11 -1.61
C LYS A 240 -9.67 12.52 -2.17
N ILE A 241 -9.55 12.45 -3.49
CA ILE A 241 -8.31 12.74 -4.20
C ILE A 241 -8.50 13.88 -5.21
N TYR A 242 -7.46 14.69 -5.35
CA TYR A 242 -7.30 15.63 -6.45
C TYR A 242 -6.02 15.27 -7.21
N THR A 243 -6.08 15.32 -8.53
CA THR A 243 -4.90 15.26 -9.39
C THR A 243 -4.79 16.58 -10.15
N GLU A 244 -3.63 17.22 -10.09
CA GLU A 244 -3.40 18.52 -10.73
C GLU A 244 -3.62 18.42 -12.25
N GLY A 245 -4.47 19.30 -12.76
CA GLY A 245 -4.96 19.28 -14.15
C GLY A 245 -6.35 18.66 -14.33
N MET A 246 -6.90 18.03 -13.29
CA MET A 246 -8.31 17.58 -13.27
C MET A 246 -9.26 18.78 -13.20
N SER A 247 -10.27 18.82 -14.07
CA SER A 247 -11.33 19.82 -14.07
C SER A 247 -12.63 19.25 -13.48
N SER A 248 -13.54 20.12 -13.03
CA SER A 248 -14.85 19.70 -12.52
C SER A 248 -15.71 19.00 -13.58
N GLU A 249 -15.42 19.20 -14.88
CA GLU A 249 -16.07 18.47 -15.98
C GLU A 249 -15.52 17.05 -16.13
N THR A 250 -14.23 16.83 -15.87
CA THR A 250 -13.60 15.50 -15.91
C THR A 250 -14.12 14.58 -14.81
N VAL A 251 -14.53 15.15 -13.68
CA VAL A 251 -14.96 14.41 -12.49
C VAL A 251 -16.43 13.93 -12.58
N LYS A 252 -17.24 14.53 -13.45
CA LYS A 252 -18.69 14.24 -13.57
C LYS A 252 -19.05 13.19 -14.64
N LEU A 253 -18.06 12.46 -15.17
CA LEU A 253 -18.24 11.40 -16.18
C LEU A 253 -18.53 10.05 -15.52
#